data_AF-A0A4R4QUH9-F1
#
_entry.id   AF-A0A4R4QUH9-F1
#
_cell.length_a   1.000
_cell.length_b   1.000
_cell.length_c   1.000
_cell.angle_alpha   90.00
_cell.angle_beta   90.00
_cell.angle_gamma   90.00
#
_symmetry.space_group_name_H-M   'P 1'
#
loop_
_entity.id
_entity.type
_entity.pdbx_description
1 polymer ?
#
loop_
_entity_poly.entity_id
_entity_poly.type
_entity_poly.pdbx_seq_one_letter_code
_entity_poly.pdbx_strand_id
1 'polypeptide(L)'
;MSICARFSPDLARSTTLCAVDQTSTAYEAAADRLATAAPGTAQVAAADLIRLAVADGELRQPVTDTICQWLRGPAGSSGVAVEERRVVLGSLTDRLRAQEAPWQGVSVDLSGTTLVDADFSGCRLGGAVFADTRFHGTTVFDGVTFEDEVMFQRAVFYDDASFTEVRFGGDAEFGRVRFRGRADFTGAAFGGMAWFGRGTDTWWEDDEAWETVEEIDPAPWEELNEDDPDWPVAVLIEDYQDWEEGGDGARFAGDASFAGVRFDGPAWFYNARFGAAATFAGARFAGRVHLDQPSVDLCDAYWAGGTEDGESEWPLGWTVRSDGTGGNLVPDSSVAPYSQQLADPDPSIRSAGLGSLNQLGDDRPELRQRVVATLCSFLRIPVPFDLHAQGRTAEQTTLLRLRQQAQRLLAERLRPGPGQWKDMNLWLCGATLVELDFSGCEGGYAEFTGAQFHGTTRFDGSRFDRAAFTLDGSSGRATFHGDVLFGAEPPDGVVFHGTVTSRA
;
A
#
# COMPACT_ATOMS: atom_id res chain seq x y z
N MET A 1 13.68 -2.07 -80.21
CA MET A 1 13.40 -2.79 -78.96
C MET A 1 14.46 -2.40 -77.94
N SER A 2 14.12 -1.51 -77.00
CA SER A 2 14.59 -1.52 -75.60
C SER A 2 14.06 -0.24 -74.95
N ILE A 3 12.98 -0.35 -74.19
CA ILE A 3 12.45 0.72 -73.35
C ILE A 3 13.14 0.57 -71.99
N CYS A 4 14.01 1.52 -71.66
CA CYS A 4 14.60 1.67 -70.34
C CYS A 4 13.64 2.47 -69.45
N ALA A 5 12.98 1.81 -68.49
CA ALA A 5 12.29 2.48 -67.40
C ALA A 5 13.29 2.80 -66.29
N ARG A 6 13.55 4.10 -66.07
CA ARG A 6 14.22 4.60 -64.86
C ARG A 6 13.20 4.60 -63.73
N PHE A 7 13.39 3.77 -62.71
CA PHE A 7 12.69 3.91 -61.43
C PHE A 7 13.35 5.05 -60.64
N SER A 8 12.61 6.13 -60.41
CA SER A 8 13.03 7.24 -59.55
C SER A 8 12.85 6.87 -58.07
N PRO A 9 13.89 7.04 -57.21
CA PRO A 9 13.75 6.88 -55.76
C PRO A 9 12.89 7.97 -55.09
N ASP A 10 12.60 9.08 -55.80
CA ASP A 10 11.81 10.19 -55.27
C ASP A 10 10.31 9.88 -55.10
N LEU A 11 9.75 8.95 -55.89
CA LEU A 11 8.34 8.58 -55.71
C LEU A 11 8.12 7.83 -54.40
N ALA A 12 9.04 6.94 -54.01
CA ALA A 12 8.93 6.18 -52.76
C ALA A 12 9.00 7.13 -51.55
N ARG A 13 9.96 8.06 -51.52
CA ARG A 13 10.05 9.08 -50.45
C ARG A 13 8.85 10.03 -50.43
N SER A 14 8.36 10.48 -51.58
CA SER A 14 7.19 11.37 -51.67
C SER A 14 5.88 10.69 -51.26
N THR A 15 5.74 9.37 -51.51
CA THR A 15 4.55 8.62 -51.11
C THR A 15 4.58 8.28 -49.62
N THR A 16 5.75 7.97 -49.07
CA THR A 16 5.95 7.79 -47.62
C THR A 16 5.70 9.07 -46.84
N LEU A 17 6.21 10.23 -47.31
CA LEU A 17 5.94 11.53 -46.68
C LEU A 17 4.44 11.90 -46.72
N CYS A 18 3.75 11.63 -47.83
CA CYS A 18 2.32 11.94 -47.98
C CYS A 18 1.43 11.00 -47.14
N ALA A 19 1.85 9.74 -46.95
CA ALA A 19 1.15 8.78 -46.09
C ALA A 19 1.32 9.10 -44.60
N VAL A 20 2.53 9.47 -44.17
CA VAL A 20 2.81 9.88 -42.77
C VAL A 20 2.01 11.14 -42.40
N ASP A 21 1.93 12.12 -43.30
CA ASP A 21 1.16 13.36 -43.11
C ASP A 21 -0.37 13.10 -43.00
N GLN A 22 -0.89 12.13 -43.78
CA GLN A 22 -2.30 11.72 -43.71
C GLN A 22 -2.62 10.93 -42.43
N THR A 23 -1.73 10.05 -41.97
CA THR A 23 -1.90 9.30 -40.73
C THR A 23 -1.89 10.23 -39.50
N SER A 24 -0.98 11.21 -39.46
CA SER A 24 -0.95 12.24 -38.41
C SER A 24 -2.24 13.06 -38.36
N THR A 25 -2.71 13.54 -39.53
CA THR A 25 -3.96 14.31 -39.62
C THR A 25 -5.18 13.48 -39.19
N ALA A 26 -5.22 12.20 -39.55
CA ALA A 26 -6.32 11.30 -39.18
C ALA A 26 -6.33 11.01 -37.67
N TYR A 27 -5.16 10.85 -37.06
CA TYR A 27 -4.99 10.70 -35.62
C TYR A 27 -5.46 11.96 -34.88
N GLU A 28 -4.96 13.14 -35.24
CA GLU A 28 -5.35 14.41 -34.62
C GLU A 28 -6.87 14.62 -34.68
N ALA A 29 -7.48 14.39 -35.85
CA ALA A 29 -8.92 14.51 -36.01
C ALA A 29 -9.73 13.48 -35.20
N ALA A 30 -9.18 12.30 -34.92
CA ALA A 30 -9.82 11.29 -34.08
C ALA A 30 -9.64 11.58 -32.59
N ALA A 31 -8.46 12.08 -32.20
CA ALA A 31 -8.17 12.53 -30.84
C ALA A 31 -9.07 13.70 -30.43
N ASP A 32 -9.23 14.71 -31.31
CA ASP A 32 -10.16 15.83 -31.10
C ASP A 32 -11.60 15.35 -30.94
N ARG A 33 -12.02 14.34 -31.71
CA ARG A 33 -13.36 13.74 -31.57
C ARG A 33 -13.54 13.07 -30.21
N LEU A 34 -12.52 12.40 -29.67
CA LEU A 34 -12.59 11.80 -28.35
C LEU A 34 -12.64 12.88 -27.26
N ALA A 35 -11.77 13.88 -27.35
CA ALA A 35 -11.69 14.98 -26.38
C ALA A 35 -12.99 15.79 -26.29
N THR A 36 -13.69 15.94 -27.42
CA THR A 36 -14.96 16.70 -27.52
C THR A 36 -16.21 15.83 -27.56
N ALA A 37 -16.07 14.51 -27.32
CA ALA A 37 -17.16 13.56 -27.42
C ALA A 37 -18.30 13.90 -26.46
N ALA A 38 -19.54 13.87 -26.98
CA ALA A 38 -20.72 13.90 -26.12
C ALA A 38 -20.80 12.58 -25.31
N PRO A 39 -21.41 12.59 -24.11
CA PRO A 39 -21.66 11.36 -23.35
C PRO A 39 -22.38 10.32 -24.21
N GLY A 40 -21.83 9.10 -24.27
CA GLY A 40 -22.32 7.97 -25.07
C GLY A 40 -21.76 7.85 -26.49
N THR A 41 -20.88 8.77 -26.93
CA THR A 41 -20.23 8.74 -28.26
C THR A 41 -18.72 8.53 -28.25
N ALA A 42 -18.06 8.62 -27.10
CA ALA A 42 -16.62 8.47 -26.94
C ALA A 42 -16.13 7.08 -27.36
N GLN A 43 -16.92 6.04 -27.12
CA GLN A 43 -16.59 4.67 -27.56
C GLN A 43 -16.31 4.56 -29.07
N VAL A 44 -17.02 5.33 -29.90
CA VAL A 44 -16.82 5.31 -31.36
C VAL A 44 -15.51 6.00 -31.73
N ALA A 45 -15.21 7.15 -31.10
CA ALA A 45 -13.96 7.86 -31.31
C ALA A 45 -12.74 7.05 -30.84
N ALA A 46 -12.85 6.37 -29.69
CA ALA A 46 -11.82 5.45 -29.21
C ALA A 46 -11.60 4.28 -30.18
N ALA A 47 -12.68 3.68 -30.71
CA ALA A 47 -12.57 2.62 -31.71
C ALA A 47 -11.90 3.10 -33.02
N ASP A 48 -12.12 4.35 -33.43
CA ASP A 48 -11.43 4.95 -34.57
C ASP A 48 -9.92 5.07 -34.32
N LEU A 49 -9.53 5.57 -33.14
CA LEU A 49 -8.12 5.68 -32.73
C LEU A 49 -7.45 4.31 -32.69
N ILE A 50 -8.09 3.30 -32.09
CA ILE A 50 -7.57 1.94 -32.03
C ILE A 50 -7.37 1.36 -33.45
N ARG A 51 -8.28 1.63 -34.39
CA ARG A 51 -8.11 1.19 -35.79
C ARG A 51 -6.91 1.83 -36.47
N LEU A 52 -6.60 3.09 -36.16
CA LEU A 52 -5.38 3.75 -36.65
C LEU A 52 -4.13 3.07 -36.06
N ALA A 53 -4.09 2.80 -34.76
CA ALA A 53 -2.98 2.11 -34.10
C ALA A 53 -2.82 0.62 -34.48
N VAL A 54 -3.89 -0.02 -34.98
CA VAL A 54 -3.79 -1.34 -35.61
C VAL A 54 -3.12 -1.27 -36.98
N ALA A 55 -3.41 -0.21 -37.75
CA ALA A 55 -2.82 -0.01 -39.08
C ALA A 55 -1.37 0.50 -39.01
N ASP A 56 -1.06 1.29 -37.99
CA ASP A 56 0.25 1.89 -37.76
C ASP A 56 0.72 1.64 -36.33
N GLY A 57 1.78 0.84 -36.18
CA GLY A 57 2.34 0.50 -34.88
C GLY A 57 2.95 1.68 -34.14
N GLU A 58 3.38 2.74 -34.84
CA GLU A 58 3.94 3.95 -34.22
C GLU A 58 2.87 4.73 -33.43
N LEU A 59 1.59 4.55 -33.75
CA LEU A 59 0.47 5.20 -33.07
C LEU A 59 0.01 4.48 -31.80
N ARG A 60 0.54 3.30 -31.46
CA ARG A 60 0.05 2.52 -30.31
C ARG A 60 0.18 3.27 -28.98
N GLN A 61 1.35 3.86 -28.71
CA GLN A 61 1.55 4.66 -27.50
C GLN A 61 0.73 5.96 -27.56
N PRO A 62 0.79 6.80 -28.62
CA PRO A 62 -0.04 8.02 -28.70
C PRO A 62 -1.55 7.78 -28.57
N VAL A 63 -2.08 6.72 -29.16
CA VAL A 63 -3.49 6.34 -29.02
C VAL A 63 -3.82 5.90 -27.60
N THR A 64 -2.92 5.13 -26.97
CA THR A 64 -3.08 4.73 -25.56
C THR A 64 -3.09 5.94 -24.65
N ASP A 65 -2.13 6.85 -24.82
CA ASP A 65 -2.05 8.10 -24.05
C ASP A 65 -3.31 8.96 -24.21
N THR A 66 -3.82 9.08 -25.43
CA THR A 66 -5.05 9.83 -25.73
C THR A 66 -6.27 9.22 -25.03
N ILE A 67 -6.38 7.88 -25.02
CA ILE A 67 -7.48 7.17 -24.34
C ILE A 67 -7.34 7.31 -22.82
N CYS A 68 -6.13 7.12 -22.28
CA CYS A 68 -5.80 7.32 -20.87
C CYS A 68 -6.11 8.74 -20.40
N GLN A 69 -5.71 9.75 -21.15
CA GLN A 69 -6.01 11.16 -20.87
C GLN A 69 -7.52 11.41 -20.81
N TRP A 70 -8.30 10.83 -21.74
CA TRP A 70 -9.75 10.93 -21.71
C TRP A 70 -10.36 10.24 -20.47
N LEU A 71 -9.83 9.08 -20.07
CA LEU A 71 -10.24 8.37 -18.86
C LEU A 71 -9.89 9.16 -17.59
N ARG A 72 -8.79 9.93 -17.57
CA ARG A 72 -8.43 10.84 -16.47
C ARG A 72 -9.32 12.09 -16.38
N GLY A 73 -10.01 12.45 -17.46
CA GLY A 73 -10.98 13.54 -17.45
C GLY A 73 -12.11 13.32 -16.43
N PRO A 74 -12.89 14.35 -16.08
CA PRO A 74 -13.96 14.26 -15.08
C PRO A 74 -14.97 13.17 -15.42
N ALA A 75 -15.17 12.23 -14.48
CA ALA A 75 -16.14 11.16 -14.63
C ALA A 75 -17.57 11.70 -14.46
N GLY A 76 -18.41 11.51 -15.48
CA GLY A 76 -19.85 11.73 -15.31
C GLY A 76 -20.43 10.69 -14.36
N SER A 77 -21.25 11.11 -13.39
CA SER A 77 -21.85 10.21 -12.39
C SER A 77 -23.04 9.39 -12.92
N SER A 78 -23.40 9.54 -14.20
CA SER A 78 -24.48 8.77 -14.80
C SER A 78 -24.02 7.36 -15.16
N GLY A 79 -24.90 6.37 -15.02
CA GLY A 79 -24.57 4.98 -15.39
C GLY A 79 -24.15 4.81 -16.85
N VAL A 80 -24.62 5.67 -17.76
CA VAL A 80 -24.21 5.67 -19.17
C VAL A 80 -22.75 6.09 -19.34
N ALA A 81 -22.32 7.13 -18.59
CA ALA A 81 -20.93 7.60 -18.64
C ALA A 81 -19.95 6.59 -18.02
N VAL A 82 -20.36 5.92 -16.94
CA VAL A 82 -19.59 4.83 -16.32
C VAL A 82 -19.44 3.66 -17.29
N GLU A 83 -20.55 3.21 -17.90
CA GLU A 83 -20.52 2.10 -18.85
C GLU A 83 -19.70 2.43 -20.10
N GLU A 84 -19.79 3.65 -20.62
CA GLU A 84 -18.97 4.07 -21.76
C GLU A 84 -17.48 4.02 -21.44
N ARG A 85 -17.06 4.50 -20.26
CA ARG A 85 -15.67 4.40 -19.81
C ARG A 85 -15.20 2.96 -19.70
N ARG A 86 -16.05 2.08 -19.15
CA ARG A 86 -15.79 0.63 -19.06
C ARG A 86 -15.58 0.02 -20.45
N VAL A 87 -16.41 0.38 -21.44
CA VAL A 87 -16.30 -0.09 -22.83
C VAL A 87 -15.04 0.43 -23.52
N VAL A 88 -14.70 1.71 -23.31
CA VAL A 88 -13.48 2.31 -23.85
C VAL A 88 -12.24 1.64 -23.27
N LEU A 89 -12.16 1.47 -21.95
CA LEU A 89 -11.07 0.76 -21.28
C LEU A 89 -10.97 -0.68 -21.79
N GLY A 90 -12.08 -1.40 -21.87
CA GLY A 90 -12.11 -2.79 -22.38
C GLY A 90 -11.59 -2.91 -23.81
N SER A 91 -11.89 -1.93 -24.68
CA SER A 91 -11.39 -1.91 -26.06
C SER A 91 -9.87 -1.71 -26.12
N LEU A 92 -9.32 -0.92 -25.21
CA LEU A 92 -7.87 -0.74 -25.06
C LEU A 92 -7.22 -2.01 -24.50
N THR A 93 -7.74 -2.57 -23.39
CA THR A 93 -7.16 -3.78 -22.78
C THR A 93 -7.22 -4.97 -23.71
N ASP A 94 -8.24 -5.10 -24.56
CA ASP A 94 -8.31 -6.11 -25.63
C ASP A 94 -7.12 -6.08 -26.59
N ARG A 95 -6.47 -4.93 -26.80
CA ARG A 95 -5.27 -4.82 -27.64
C ARG A 95 -3.98 -5.17 -26.89
N LEU A 96 -4.00 -5.05 -25.56
CA LEU A 96 -2.86 -5.27 -24.67
C LEU A 96 -2.81 -6.72 -24.16
N ARG A 97 -3.93 -7.43 -24.16
CA ARG A 97 -3.99 -8.87 -23.84
C ARG A 97 -3.10 -9.70 -24.75
N ALA A 98 -2.41 -10.68 -24.16
CA ALA A 98 -1.54 -11.64 -24.83
C ALA A 98 -2.34 -12.61 -25.74
N GLN A 99 -2.82 -12.07 -26.88
CA GLN A 99 -3.60 -12.77 -27.91
C GLN A 99 -2.85 -12.70 -29.26
N GLU A 100 -3.52 -12.86 -30.40
CA GLU A 100 -2.88 -12.69 -31.71
C GLU A 100 -2.44 -11.23 -31.92
N ALA A 101 -1.13 -11.02 -32.05
CA ALA A 101 -0.47 -9.73 -32.28
C ALA A 101 -0.79 -8.65 -31.23
N PRO A 102 -0.44 -8.86 -29.95
CA PRO A 102 -0.66 -7.88 -28.90
C PRO A 102 0.18 -6.63 -29.14
N TRP A 103 -0.29 -5.48 -28.69
CA TRP A 103 0.55 -4.30 -28.60
C TRP A 103 1.59 -4.52 -27.49
N GLN A 104 2.88 -4.43 -27.83
CA GLN A 104 4.00 -4.67 -26.92
C GLN A 104 4.70 -3.36 -26.58
N GLY A 105 5.30 -3.28 -25.38
CA GLY A 105 6.00 -2.09 -24.91
C GLY A 105 5.12 -0.84 -24.81
N VAL A 106 3.81 -1.03 -24.65
CA VAL A 106 2.86 0.07 -24.48
C VAL A 106 2.60 0.28 -23.00
N SER A 107 2.80 1.51 -22.54
CA SER A 107 2.55 1.92 -21.16
C SER A 107 1.17 2.57 -21.02
N VAL A 108 0.57 2.43 -19.84
CA VAL A 108 -0.71 3.08 -19.51
C VAL A 108 -0.53 4.00 -18.32
N ASP A 109 -1.14 5.19 -18.37
CA ASP A 109 -1.25 6.06 -17.22
C ASP A 109 -2.74 6.30 -16.92
N LEU A 110 -3.20 5.69 -15.84
CA LEU A 110 -4.57 5.76 -15.35
C LEU A 110 -4.59 6.39 -13.94
N SER A 111 -3.57 7.18 -13.62
CA SER A 111 -3.47 7.91 -12.37
C SER A 111 -4.68 8.82 -12.14
N GLY A 112 -5.14 8.91 -10.89
CA GLY A 112 -6.30 9.71 -10.48
C GLY A 112 -7.65 9.29 -11.08
N THR A 113 -7.72 8.20 -11.87
CA THR A 113 -8.98 7.76 -12.48
C THR A 113 -9.93 7.10 -11.48
N THR A 114 -11.22 7.10 -11.81
CA THR A 114 -12.20 6.19 -11.19
C THR A 114 -12.58 5.12 -12.21
N LEU A 115 -12.29 3.87 -11.90
CA LEU A 115 -12.56 2.71 -12.73
C LEU A 115 -13.58 1.80 -12.07
N VAL A 116 -14.49 1.25 -12.87
CA VAL A 116 -15.56 0.34 -12.41
C VAL A 116 -15.41 -0.99 -13.13
N ASP A 117 -15.34 -2.08 -12.37
CA ASP A 117 -15.15 -3.46 -12.87
C ASP A 117 -13.98 -3.56 -13.87
N ALA A 118 -12.82 -3.03 -13.46
CA ALA A 118 -11.64 -2.95 -14.31
C ALA A 118 -11.01 -4.34 -14.51
N ASP A 119 -10.83 -4.72 -15.77
CA ASP A 119 -10.28 -6.03 -16.16
C ASP A 119 -9.10 -5.85 -17.11
N PHE A 120 -7.91 -6.11 -16.55
CA PHE A 120 -6.63 -6.14 -17.24
C PHE A 120 -6.13 -7.57 -17.45
N SER A 121 -6.92 -8.61 -17.14
CA SER A 121 -6.47 -10.00 -17.15
C SER A 121 -5.74 -10.38 -18.45
N GLY A 122 -4.55 -10.97 -18.29
CA GLY A 122 -3.68 -11.40 -19.38
C GLY A 122 -3.06 -10.27 -20.22
N CYS A 123 -3.14 -9.00 -19.80
CA CYS A 123 -2.45 -7.90 -20.48
C CYS A 123 -0.92 -8.00 -20.36
N ARG A 124 -0.24 -7.50 -21.38
CA ARG A 124 1.20 -7.24 -21.36
C ARG A 124 1.42 -5.74 -21.58
N LEU A 125 1.98 -5.10 -20.57
CA LEU A 125 2.19 -3.66 -20.49
C LEU A 125 3.69 -3.38 -20.42
N GLY A 126 4.14 -2.27 -20.98
CA GLY A 126 5.48 -1.72 -20.72
C GLY A 126 5.57 -1.33 -19.24
N GLY A 127 5.22 -0.09 -18.93
CA GLY A 127 4.93 0.38 -17.56
C GLY A 127 3.44 0.65 -17.31
N ALA A 128 3.06 0.86 -16.06
CA ALA A 128 1.71 1.29 -15.72
C ALA A 128 1.63 2.20 -14.48
N VAL A 129 0.85 3.27 -14.58
CA VAL A 129 0.61 4.18 -13.45
C VAL A 129 -0.86 4.12 -13.04
N PHE A 130 -1.12 3.68 -11.82
CA PHE A 130 -2.42 3.63 -11.14
C PHE A 130 -2.41 4.45 -9.83
N ALA A 131 -1.49 5.40 -9.69
CA ALA A 131 -1.39 6.25 -8.52
C ALA A 131 -2.72 7.01 -8.31
N ASP A 132 -3.24 7.01 -7.07
CA ASP A 132 -4.54 7.62 -6.71
C ASP A 132 -5.77 7.10 -7.49
N THR A 133 -5.64 5.99 -8.22
CA THR A 133 -6.77 5.37 -8.90
C THR A 133 -7.76 4.78 -7.90
N ARG A 134 -9.06 5.00 -8.15
CA ARG A 134 -10.17 4.43 -7.38
C ARG A 134 -10.82 3.30 -8.18
N PHE A 135 -10.69 2.09 -7.67
CA PHE A 135 -11.25 0.89 -8.24
C PHE A 135 -12.53 0.50 -7.49
N HIS A 136 -13.66 0.61 -8.17
CA HIS A 136 -14.96 0.11 -7.68
C HIS A 136 -15.34 -1.18 -8.41
N GLY A 137 -16.04 -2.06 -7.71
CA GLY A 137 -16.37 -3.37 -8.25
C GLY A 137 -15.14 -4.27 -8.34
N THR A 138 -15.32 -5.46 -8.90
CA THR A 138 -14.26 -6.47 -8.94
C THR A 138 -13.15 -6.01 -9.89
N THR A 139 -11.93 -5.95 -9.40
CA THR A 139 -10.76 -5.56 -10.21
C THR A 139 -9.83 -6.73 -10.44
N VAL A 140 -9.47 -6.97 -11.71
CA VAL A 140 -8.75 -8.18 -12.12
C VAL A 140 -7.49 -7.83 -12.90
N PHE A 141 -6.34 -8.17 -12.33
CA PHE A 141 -5.02 -8.14 -12.96
C PHE A 141 -4.47 -9.54 -13.24
N ASP A 142 -5.28 -10.59 -13.15
CA ASP A 142 -4.80 -11.98 -13.25
C ASP A 142 -3.96 -12.25 -14.50
N GLY A 143 -2.77 -12.81 -14.31
CA GLY A 143 -1.84 -13.15 -15.38
C GLY A 143 -1.25 -11.97 -16.14
N VAL A 144 -1.42 -10.73 -15.66
CA VAL A 144 -0.80 -9.55 -16.26
C VAL A 144 0.73 -9.64 -16.20
N THR A 145 1.40 -9.15 -17.23
CA THR A 145 2.85 -8.91 -17.21
C THR A 145 3.10 -7.42 -17.39
N PHE A 146 3.69 -6.78 -16.38
CA PHE A 146 4.31 -5.47 -16.48
C PHE A 146 5.78 -5.70 -16.82
N GLU A 147 6.27 -5.19 -17.94
CA GLU A 147 7.66 -5.36 -18.38
C GLU A 147 8.61 -4.46 -17.58
N ASP A 148 8.16 -3.25 -17.28
CA ASP A 148 8.84 -2.20 -16.54
C ASP A 148 8.11 -1.95 -15.20
N GLU A 149 8.28 -0.74 -14.63
CA GLU A 149 7.75 -0.34 -13.33
C GLU A 149 6.22 -0.18 -13.31
N VAL A 150 5.63 -0.42 -12.13
CA VAL A 150 4.21 -0.16 -11.89
C VAL A 150 3.96 0.54 -10.56
N MET A 151 3.11 1.57 -10.61
CA MET A 151 2.80 2.41 -9.46
C MET A 151 1.32 2.27 -9.08
N PHE A 152 1.04 1.73 -7.89
CA PHE A 152 -0.29 1.68 -7.25
C PHE A 152 -0.36 2.59 -6.01
N GLN A 153 0.57 3.54 -5.90
CA GLN A 153 0.66 4.39 -4.73
C GLN A 153 -0.68 5.08 -4.44
N ARG A 154 -1.12 5.02 -3.18
CA ARG A 154 -2.40 5.61 -2.72
C ARG A 154 -3.66 5.11 -3.45
N ALA A 155 -3.57 4.12 -4.32
CA ALA A 155 -4.74 3.55 -4.99
C ALA A 155 -5.69 2.92 -3.97
N VAL A 156 -6.99 2.93 -4.29
CA VAL A 156 -8.04 2.40 -3.41
C VAL A 156 -8.86 1.36 -4.16
N PHE A 157 -8.84 0.13 -3.65
CA PHE A 157 -9.68 -0.97 -4.08
C PHE A 157 -10.84 -1.10 -3.09
N TYR A 158 -12.04 -0.67 -3.52
CA TYR A 158 -13.23 -0.69 -2.66
C TYR A 158 -13.82 -2.09 -2.47
N ASP A 159 -13.60 -2.97 -3.45
CA ASP A 159 -14.06 -4.36 -3.46
C ASP A 159 -12.85 -5.31 -3.67
N ASP A 160 -13.12 -6.57 -4.03
CA ASP A 160 -12.07 -7.58 -4.24
C ASP A 160 -11.14 -7.23 -5.41
N ALA A 161 -9.84 -7.39 -5.17
CA ALA A 161 -8.77 -7.18 -6.13
C ALA A 161 -7.94 -8.45 -6.32
N SER A 162 -7.84 -8.91 -7.56
CA SER A 162 -7.12 -10.13 -7.93
C SER A 162 -5.87 -9.81 -8.74
N PHE A 163 -4.71 -10.26 -8.27
CA PHE A 163 -3.38 -10.16 -8.86
C PHE A 163 -2.76 -11.56 -9.03
N THR A 164 -3.58 -12.57 -9.28
CA THR A 164 -3.09 -13.95 -9.33
C THR A 164 -2.17 -14.16 -10.53
N GLU A 165 -1.04 -14.82 -10.33
CA GLU A 165 -0.04 -15.09 -11.36
C GLU A 165 0.46 -13.84 -12.13
N VAL A 166 0.33 -12.65 -11.53
CA VAL A 166 0.89 -11.40 -12.09
C VAL A 166 2.41 -11.46 -12.10
N ARG A 167 3.03 -10.89 -13.14
CA ARG A 167 4.47 -10.72 -13.25
C ARG A 167 4.80 -9.23 -13.27
N PHE A 168 5.49 -8.77 -12.25
CA PHE A 168 6.08 -7.44 -12.18
C PHE A 168 7.54 -7.55 -12.61
N GLY A 169 7.88 -7.02 -13.80
CA GLY A 169 9.22 -7.10 -14.37
C GLY A 169 10.19 -6.13 -13.69
N GLY A 170 9.76 -4.88 -13.52
CA GLY A 170 10.45 -3.86 -12.74
C GLY A 170 9.95 -3.77 -11.29
N ASP A 171 10.14 -2.60 -10.70
CA ASP A 171 9.68 -2.29 -9.34
C ASP A 171 8.15 -2.14 -9.33
N ALA A 172 7.54 -2.64 -8.24
CA ALA A 172 6.10 -2.63 -8.05
C ALA A 172 5.75 -1.96 -6.74
N GLU A 173 5.11 -0.80 -6.84
CA GLU A 173 4.88 0.08 -5.71
C GLU A 173 3.44 0.09 -5.27
N PHE A 174 3.22 -0.43 -4.08
CA PHE A 174 1.96 -0.49 -3.36
C PHE A 174 1.98 0.42 -2.13
N GLY A 175 2.90 1.39 -2.07
CA GLY A 175 3.01 2.34 -0.96
C GLY A 175 1.66 3.01 -0.67
N ARG A 176 1.16 2.86 0.55
CA ARG A 176 -0.11 3.46 1.01
C ARG A 176 -1.35 3.02 0.20
N VAL A 177 -1.27 1.92 -0.56
CA VAL A 177 -2.45 1.34 -1.23
C VAL A 177 -3.45 0.87 -0.18
N ARG A 178 -4.75 0.88 -0.53
CA ARG A 178 -5.81 0.39 0.34
C ARG A 178 -6.63 -0.69 -0.35
N PHE A 179 -6.66 -1.86 0.25
CA PHE A 179 -7.54 -2.97 -0.11
C PHE A 179 -8.65 -3.09 0.93
N ARG A 180 -9.86 -2.64 0.57
CA ARG A 180 -11.04 -2.74 1.44
C ARG A 180 -11.68 -4.13 1.37
N GLY A 181 -11.65 -4.74 0.19
CA GLY A 181 -12.01 -6.15 -0.03
C GLY A 181 -10.81 -7.10 0.11
N ARG A 182 -10.97 -8.31 -0.43
CA ARG A 182 -9.89 -9.31 -0.51
C ARG A 182 -8.82 -8.86 -1.50
N ALA A 183 -7.55 -9.07 -1.16
CA ALA A 183 -6.41 -8.86 -2.06
C ALA A 183 -5.68 -10.19 -2.31
N ASP A 184 -5.67 -10.65 -3.56
CA ASP A 184 -5.12 -11.97 -3.91
C ASP A 184 -3.91 -11.87 -4.84
N PHE A 185 -2.70 -12.03 -4.30
CA PHE A 185 -1.45 -12.08 -5.05
C PHE A 185 -0.97 -13.52 -5.28
N THR A 186 -1.83 -14.53 -5.13
CA THR A 186 -1.41 -15.94 -5.20
C THR A 186 -0.62 -16.23 -6.49
N GLY A 187 0.59 -16.77 -6.32
CA GLY A 187 1.48 -17.12 -7.44
C GLY A 187 2.08 -15.93 -8.21
N ALA A 188 1.90 -14.70 -7.74
CA ALA A 188 2.54 -13.53 -8.35
C ALA A 188 4.09 -13.61 -8.28
N ALA A 189 4.76 -12.91 -9.18
CA ALA A 189 6.21 -12.83 -9.24
C ALA A 189 6.66 -11.36 -9.33
N PHE A 190 7.53 -10.95 -8.42
CA PHE A 190 8.16 -9.64 -8.36
C PHE A 190 9.62 -9.77 -8.77
N GLY A 191 9.95 -9.29 -9.98
CA GLY A 191 11.30 -9.26 -10.54
C GLY A 191 12.17 -8.18 -9.92
N GLY A 192 11.61 -6.98 -9.74
CA GLY A 192 12.20 -5.87 -8.99
C GLY A 192 11.75 -5.82 -7.53
N MET A 193 11.84 -4.64 -6.93
CA MET A 193 11.36 -4.33 -5.58
C MET A 193 9.85 -4.49 -5.48
N ALA A 194 9.38 -5.17 -4.42
CA ALA A 194 7.97 -5.20 -4.04
C ALA A 194 7.76 -4.29 -2.83
N TRP A 195 7.26 -3.08 -3.07
CA TRP A 195 7.13 -2.06 -2.04
C TRP A 195 5.70 -1.95 -1.52
N PHE A 196 5.40 -2.62 -0.42
CA PHE A 196 4.12 -2.51 0.31
C PHE A 196 4.22 -1.67 1.59
N GLY A 197 5.43 -1.39 2.05
CA GLY A 197 5.67 -0.68 3.31
C GLY A 197 5.98 0.81 3.13
N ARG A 198 6.68 1.38 4.12
CA ARG A 198 7.38 2.66 4.01
C ARG A 198 8.87 2.41 3.82
N GLY A 199 9.47 2.85 2.73
CA GLY A 199 10.93 2.75 2.57
C GLY A 199 11.69 3.83 3.34
N THR A 200 12.92 3.47 3.70
CA THR A 200 13.95 4.31 4.32
C THR A 200 14.99 4.78 3.31
N ASP A 201 14.87 4.32 2.06
CA ASP A 201 15.88 4.53 1.04
C ASP A 201 15.41 5.63 0.11
N THR A 202 16.29 6.60 -0.15
CA THR A 202 16.04 7.69 -1.11
C THR A 202 15.87 7.15 -2.51
N TRP A 203 14.78 7.57 -3.14
CA TRP A 203 14.60 7.42 -4.57
C TRP A 203 15.16 8.67 -5.24
N TRP A 204 15.77 8.46 -6.40
CA TRP A 204 16.45 9.49 -7.15
C TRP A 204 15.42 10.49 -7.68
N GLU A 205 15.59 11.76 -7.32
CA GLU A 205 14.70 12.91 -7.62
C GLU A 205 14.54 13.24 -9.13
N ASP A 206 15.02 12.40 -10.04
CA ASP A 206 15.18 12.76 -11.47
C ASP A 206 14.23 12.02 -12.44
N ASP A 207 13.19 11.33 -11.96
CA ASP A 207 12.24 10.64 -12.83
C ASP A 207 10.91 11.42 -13.00
N GLU A 208 10.65 11.83 -14.25
CA GLU A 208 9.48 12.60 -14.70
C GLU A 208 8.13 11.92 -14.37
N ALA A 209 8.12 10.60 -14.19
CA ALA A 209 6.94 9.87 -13.74
C ALA A 209 6.51 10.27 -12.32
N TRP A 210 7.47 10.64 -11.46
CA TRP A 210 7.23 11.04 -10.07
C TRP A 210 6.64 12.44 -9.96
N GLU A 211 7.17 13.39 -10.74
CA GLU A 211 6.65 14.77 -10.84
C GLU A 211 5.14 14.78 -11.17
N THR A 212 4.71 13.85 -12.04
CA THR A 212 3.30 13.77 -12.46
C THR A 212 2.38 13.27 -11.33
N VAL A 213 2.89 12.45 -10.41
CA VAL A 213 2.16 11.96 -9.22
C VAL A 213 2.00 13.07 -8.18
N GLU A 214 2.88 14.07 -8.17
CA GLU A 214 2.82 15.23 -7.26
C GLU A 214 1.72 16.24 -7.63
N GLU A 215 1.32 16.29 -8.90
CA GLU A 215 0.27 17.21 -9.35
C GLU A 215 -1.16 16.70 -9.06
N ILE A 216 -1.32 15.47 -8.59
CA ILE A 216 -2.63 14.85 -8.36
C ILE A 216 -3.16 15.19 -6.97
N ASP A 217 -4.34 15.82 -6.92
CA ASP A 217 -5.09 15.99 -5.67
C ASP A 217 -5.54 14.61 -5.15
N PRO A 218 -4.98 14.12 -4.04
CA PRO A 218 -5.23 12.76 -3.58
C PRO A 218 -6.69 12.59 -3.19
N ALA A 219 -7.14 11.33 -3.20
CA ALA A 219 -8.48 11.03 -2.74
C ALA A 219 -8.71 11.49 -1.29
N PRO A 220 -9.89 12.05 -0.97
CA PRO A 220 -10.24 12.31 0.40
C PRO A 220 -9.96 11.08 1.26
N TRP A 221 -9.27 11.30 2.36
CA TRP A 221 -8.96 10.23 3.28
C TRP A 221 -10.24 9.74 3.96
N GLU A 222 -10.66 8.52 3.63
CA GLU A 222 -11.94 7.93 4.08
C GLU A 222 -11.72 6.65 4.90
N GLU A 223 -10.83 6.69 5.89
CA GLU A 223 -10.60 5.52 6.76
C GLU A 223 -11.49 5.56 8.00
N LEU A 224 -11.99 4.39 8.39
CA LEU A 224 -12.82 4.27 9.58
C LEU A 224 -12.05 4.72 10.82
N ASN A 225 -12.65 5.65 11.57
CA ASN A 225 -12.09 6.27 12.79
C ASN A 225 -10.95 7.29 12.54
N GLU A 226 -10.63 7.61 11.29
CA GLU A 226 -9.51 8.47 10.91
C GLU A 226 -10.00 9.84 10.44
N ASP A 227 -9.90 10.84 11.32
CA ASP A 227 -10.48 12.16 11.08
C ASP A 227 -9.49 13.21 10.57
N ASP A 228 -8.21 12.86 10.44
CA ASP A 228 -7.24 13.75 9.80
C ASP A 228 -7.38 13.64 8.28
N PRO A 229 -7.94 14.66 7.58
CA PRO A 229 -8.11 14.62 6.13
C PRO A 229 -6.76 14.65 5.40
N ASP A 230 -5.73 15.15 6.08
CA ASP A 230 -4.36 15.28 5.59
C ASP A 230 -3.51 14.09 6.06
N TRP A 231 -4.12 13.07 6.67
CA TRP A 231 -3.45 11.83 6.99
C TRP A 231 -3.57 10.87 5.81
N PRO A 232 -2.50 10.15 5.47
CA PRO A 232 -1.08 10.48 5.53
C PRO A 232 -0.74 11.31 4.26
N VAL A 233 -1.55 12.32 3.97
CA VAL A 233 -1.52 13.09 2.72
C VAL A 233 -0.49 14.22 2.71
N ALA A 234 0.17 14.59 3.81
CA ALA A 234 1.51 15.18 3.64
C ALA A 234 2.50 14.05 3.37
N VAL A 235 2.92 13.95 2.13
CA VAL A 235 4.19 14.51 1.67
C VAL A 235 4.25 14.09 0.20
N LEU A 236 4.00 15.06 -0.68
CA LEU A 236 4.59 15.13 -2.00
C LEU A 236 5.72 16.15 -1.83
N ILE A 237 6.90 15.88 -2.41
CA ILE A 237 8.15 16.66 -2.35
C ILE A 237 9.18 16.20 -1.28
N GLU A 238 10.36 15.83 -1.82
CA GLU A 238 11.76 15.84 -1.34
C GLU A 238 12.05 15.44 0.13
N ASP A 239 13.05 14.57 0.30
CA ASP A 239 13.63 14.10 1.56
C ASP A 239 12.83 13.05 2.38
N TYR A 240 12.73 11.83 1.84
CA TYR A 240 12.47 10.59 2.61
C TYR A 240 13.58 10.24 3.65
N GLN A 241 14.42 11.19 4.09
CA GLN A 241 15.75 10.92 4.65
C GLN A 241 15.89 10.88 6.18
N ASP A 242 14.86 11.15 6.99
CA ASP A 242 15.02 11.06 8.45
C ASP A 242 14.22 9.94 9.14
N TRP A 243 14.94 9.25 10.03
CA TRP A 243 14.53 8.00 10.69
C TRP A 243 13.40 8.18 11.72
N GLU A 244 12.96 9.42 11.96
CA GLU A 244 12.19 9.84 13.14
C GLU A 244 10.79 10.40 12.81
N GLU A 245 10.23 10.03 11.66
CA GLU A 245 8.93 10.55 11.20
C GLU A 245 7.98 9.40 10.82
N GLY A 246 6.84 9.28 11.51
CA GLY A 246 5.89 8.16 11.41
C GLY A 246 5.15 8.00 10.08
N GLY A 247 5.68 7.19 9.16
CA GLY A 247 5.01 6.84 7.89
C GLY A 247 4.09 5.61 7.94
N ASP A 248 3.09 5.56 7.05
CA ASP A 248 2.14 4.45 6.87
C ASP A 248 2.48 3.57 5.65
N GLY A 249 2.15 2.28 5.71
CA GLY A 249 2.29 1.32 4.61
C GLY A 249 0.96 1.00 3.92
N ALA A 250 0.96 -0.04 3.10
CA ALA A 250 -0.24 -0.62 2.50
C ALA A 250 -1.22 -1.11 3.58
N ARG A 251 -2.52 -0.93 3.34
CA ARG A 251 -3.59 -1.38 4.23
C ARG A 251 -4.42 -2.47 3.59
N PHE A 252 -4.53 -3.60 4.28
CA PHE A 252 -5.37 -4.73 3.90
C PHE A 252 -6.48 -4.88 4.94
N ALA A 253 -7.68 -4.38 4.66
CA ALA A 253 -8.82 -4.55 5.55
C ALA A 253 -9.44 -5.94 5.42
N GLY A 254 -9.48 -6.49 4.20
CA GLY A 254 -9.87 -7.86 3.91
C GLY A 254 -8.69 -8.84 3.90
N ASP A 255 -8.99 -10.11 3.63
CA ASP A 255 -7.98 -11.17 3.58
C ASP A 255 -6.93 -10.88 2.48
N ALA A 256 -5.67 -11.13 2.81
CA ALA A 256 -4.53 -10.95 1.91
C ALA A 256 -3.81 -12.27 1.66
N SER A 257 -3.72 -12.69 0.40
CA SER A 257 -2.98 -13.90 0.02
C SER A 257 -1.72 -13.54 -0.77
N PHE A 258 -0.56 -13.88 -0.23
CA PHE A 258 0.74 -13.94 -0.90
C PHE A 258 1.22 -15.39 -1.04
N ALA A 259 0.27 -16.34 -1.08
CA ALA A 259 0.59 -17.76 -1.17
C ALA A 259 1.37 -18.07 -2.46
N GLY A 260 2.50 -18.76 -2.32
CA GLY A 260 3.36 -19.13 -3.45
C GLY A 260 3.96 -17.96 -4.23
N VAL A 261 3.91 -16.73 -3.70
CA VAL A 261 4.51 -15.56 -4.36
C VAL A 261 6.02 -15.72 -4.43
N ARG A 262 6.62 -15.25 -5.53
CA ARG A 262 8.07 -15.16 -5.69
C ARG A 262 8.51 -13.70 -5.65
N PHE A 263 9.35 -13.35 -4.68
CA PHE A 263 10.06 -12.07 -4.62
C PHE A 263 11.51 -12.31 -5.03
N ASP A 264 11.83 -12.02 -6.29
CA ASP A 264 13.20 -12.12 -6.81
C ASP A 264 14.04 -10.91 -6.36
N GLY A 265 13.43 -9.72 -6.32
CA GLY A 265 13.97 -8.52 -5.67
C GLY A 265 13.62 -8.41 -4.18
N PRO A 266 13.91 -7.26 -3.54
CA PRO A 266 13.56 -7.05 -2.14
C PRO A 266 12.04 -6.96 -1.93
N ALA A 267 11.58 -7.36 -0.75
CA ALA A 267 10.18 -7.40 -0.37
C ALA A 267 9.96 -6.56 0.89
N TRP A 268 9.38 -5.38 0.72
CA TRP A 268 9.28 -4.38 1.76
C TRP A 268 7.84 -4.24 2.25
N PHE A 269 7.57 -4.72 3.47
CA PHE A 269 6.25 -4.69 4.12
C PHE A 269 6.27 -3.91 5.44
N TYR A 270 7.34 -3.15 5.73
CA TYR A 270 7.42 -2.37 6.97
C TYR A 270 6.25 -1.42 7.10
N ASN A 271 5.53 -1.48 8.22
CA ASN A 271 4.30 -0.71 8.46
C ASN A 271 3.11 -1.01 7.54
N ALA A 272 3.21 -2.01 6.66
CA ALA A 272 2.02 -2.57 6.01
C ALA A 272 1.11 -3.18 7.09
N ARG A 273 -0.21 -3.06 6.94
CA ARG A 273 -1.17 -3.44 7.98
C ARG A 273 -2.14 -4.49 7.46
N PHE A 274 -2.20 -5.61 8.17
CA PHE A 274 -3.12 -6.70 7.86
C PHE A 274 -4.24 -6.75 8.89
N GLY A 275 -5.40 -6.19 8.52
CA GLY A 275 -6.63 -6.15 9.31
C GLY A 275 -7.38 -7.48 9.40
N ALA A 276 -7.15 -8.37 8.44
CA ALA A 276 -7.71 -9.72 8.38
C ALA A 276 -6.60 -10.77 8.19
N ALA A 277 -6.96 -11.99 7.75
CA ALA A 277 -5.99 -13.06 7.60
C ALA A 277 -4.99 -12.72 6.48
N ALA A 278 -3.69 -12.86 6.77
CA ALA A 278 -2.62 -12.64 5.81
C ALA A 278 -1.71 -13.86 5.75
N THR A 279 -1.58 -14.48 4.58
CA THR A 279 -0.73 -15.66 4.37
C THR A 279 0.34 -15.40 3.32
N PHE A 280 1.55 -15.85 3.62
CA PHE A 280 2.72 -15.93 2.76
C PHE A 280 3.12 -17.40 2.59
N ALA A 281 2.15 -18.32 2.74
CA ALA A 281 2.45 -19.75 2.73
C ALA A 281 3.12 -20.17 1.41
N GLY A 282 4.25 -20.86 1.50
CA GLY A 282 5.03 -21.26 0.33
C GLY A 282 5.67 -20.12 -0.47
N ALA A 283 5.63 -18.87 0.03
CA ALA A 283 6.28 -17.74 -0.63
C ALA A 283 7.81 -17.95 -0.68
N ARG A 284 8.45 -17.35 -1.69
CA ARG A 284 9.89 -17.43 -1.92
C ARG A 284 10.49 -16.04 -1.94
N PHE A 285 11.46 -15.80 -1.08
CA PHE A 285 12.16 -14.54 -0.95
C PHE A 285 13.62 -14.72 -1.35
N ALA A 286 14.04 -14.10 -2.46
CA ALA A 286 15.43 -14.08 -2.87
C ALA A 286 16.16 -12.81 -2.36
N GLY A 287 15.47 -11.67 -2.30
CA GLY A 287 16.03 -10.41 -1.79
C GLY A 287 15.85 -10.18 -0.29
N ARG A 288 16.19 -8.97 0.15
CA ARG A 288 16.01 -8.48 1.52
C ARG A 288 14.51 -8.41 1.83
N VAL A 289 14.12 -8.79 3.04
CA VAL A 289 12.73 -8.73 3.49
C VAL A 289 12.63 -7.83 4.70
N HIS A 290 11.61 -6.98 4.72
CA HIS A 290 11.20 -6.29 5.93
C HIS A 290 9.73 -6.56 6.19
N LEU A 291 9.42 -7.48 7.10
CA LEU A 291 8.06 -7.84 7.48
C LEU A 291 7.97 -7.90 9.01
N ASP A 292 7.27 -6.94 9.62
CA ASP A 292 7.18 -6.78 11.07
C ASP A 292 5.81 -7.18 11.66
N GLN A 293 4.87 -7.55 10.80
CA GLN A 293 3.48 -7.84 11.19
C GLN A 293 3.35 -9.20 11.87
N PRO A 294 2.91 -9.27 13.14
CA PRO A 294 2.89 -10.51 13.91
C PRO A 294 1.69 -11.42 13.59
N SER A 295 0.74 -10.94 12.78
CA SER A 295 -0.48 -11.66 12.40
C SER A 295 -0.37 -12.44 11.09
N VAL A 296 0.83 -12.50 10.49
CA VAL A 296 1.05 -13.17 9.21
C VAL A 296 1.43 -14.65 9.37
N ASP A 297 0.97 -15.46 8.43
CA ASP A 297 1.38 -16.85 8.28
C ASP A 297 2.51 -16.99 7.25
N LEU A 298 3.66 -17.54 7.66
CA LEU A 298 4.83 -17.80 6.82
C LEU A 298 5.11 -19.30 6.67
N CYS A 299 4.12 -20.17 6.89
CA CYS A 299 4.32 -21.62 6.80
C CYS A 299 4.87 -22.01 5.43
N ASP A 300 5.91 -22.85 5.43
CA ASP A 300 6.59 -23.32 4.22
C ASP A 300 7.19 -22.22 3.32
N ALA A 301 7.23 -20.96 3.78
CA ALA A 301 7.94 -19.91 3.08
C ALA A 301 9.46 -20.19 3.10
N TYR A 302 10.15 -19.78 2.04
CA TYR A 302 11.57 -20.02 1.86
C TYR A 302 12.30 -18.70 1.60
N TRP A 303 13.40 -18.48 2.33
CA TRP A 303 14.32 -17.39 2.09
C TRP A 303 15.63 -17.93 1.51
N ALA A 304 16.04 -17.44 0.34
CA ALA A 304 17.23 -17.94 -0.37
C ALA A 304 18.55 -17.54 0.30
N GLY A 305 18.49 -16.54 1.19
CA GLY A 305 19.58 -16.01 1.99
C GLY A 305 20.58 -15.13 1.24
N GLY A 306 21.23 -14.25 2.00
CA GLY A 306 22.23 -13.30 1.50
C GLY A 306 21.65 -12.13 0.70
N THR A 307 21.79 -10.93 1.24
CA THR A 307 21.90 -9.70 0.45
C THR A 307 23.22 -9.03 0.83
N GLU A 308 23.91 -8.39 -0.12
CA GLU A 308 25.08 -7.55 0.20
C GLU A 308 24.68 -6.37 1.10
N ASP A 309 23.38 -6.00 1.06
CA ASP A 309 22.78 -4.89 1.79
C ASP A 309 21.87 -5.39 2.95
N GLY A 310 22.35 -5.28 4.19
CA GLY A 310 21.56 -5.34 5.42
C GLY A 310 20.98 -6.71 5.82
N GLU A 311 20.39 -6.75 7.01
CA GLU A 311 19.67 -7.93 7.53
C GLU A 311 18.18 -7.88 7.11
N SER A 312 17.60 -9.06 6.88
CA SER A 312 16.15 -9.21 6.73
C SER A 312 15.47 -9.21 8.10
N GLU A 313 14.34 -8.53 8.20
CA GLU A 313 13.52 -8.46 9.39
C GLU A 313 12.27 -9.33 9.24
N TRP A 314 12.10 -10.25 10.19
CA TRP A 314 10.99 -11.18 10.27
C TRP A 314 10.15 -10.94 11.53
N PRO A 315 8.83 -11.24 11.50
CA PRO A 315 7.99 -11.09 12.67
C PRO A 315 8.49 -11.95 13.83
N LEU A 316 8.39 -11.45 15.05
CA LEU A 316 8.74 -12.23 16.23
C LEU A 316 7.93 -13.54 16.24
N GLY A 317 8.57 -14.67 16.56
CA GLY A 317 7.96 -15.99 16.44
C GLY A 317 8.29 -16.73 15.16
N TRP A 318 8.99 -16.09 14.21
CA TRP A 318 9.52 -16.73 13.02
C TRP A 318 11.05 -16.67 12.98
N THR A 319 11.67 -17.72 12.47
CA THR A 319 13.11 -17.78 12.23
C THR A 319 13.40 -18.59 10.97
N VAL A 320 14.55 -18.33 10.36
CA VAL A 320 15.03 -19.11 9.21
C VAL A 320 15.76 -20.34 9.74
N ARG A 321 15.22 -21.52 9.45
CA ARG A 321 15.98 -22.76 9.61
C ARG A 321 16.87 -22.96 8.40
N SER A 322 18.09 -22.45 8.50
CA SER A 322 19.05 -22.45 7.40
C SER A 322 19.74 -23.79 7.17
N ASP A 323 20.09 -24.08 5.92
CA ASP A 323 20.96 -25.18 5.49
C ASP A 323 22.38 -24.73 5.08
N GLY A 324 22.70 -23.43 5.22
CA GLY A 324 24.03 -22.86 4.97
C GLY A 324 24.04 -21.65 4.03
N THR A 325 23.07 -21.54 3.11
CA THR A 325 22.91 -20.37 2.23
C THR A 325 21.53 -19.75 2.30
N GLY A 326 20.47 -20.56 2.41
CA GLY A 326 19.09 -20.13 2.60
C GLY A 326 18.39 -21.00 3.63
N GLY A 327 17.07 -20.94 3.72
CA GLY A 327 16.31 -21.78 4.64
C GLY A 327 14.81 -21.56 4.60
N ASN A 328 14.08 -22.53 5.16
CA ASN A 328 12.64 -22.41 5.35
C ASN A 328 12.35 -21.58 6.60
N LEU A 329 11.35 -20.70 6.51
CA LEU A 329 10.78 -20.03 7.67
C LEU A 329 10.01 -21.05 8.48
N VAL A 330 10.32 -21.09 9.77
CA VAL A 330 9.70 -21.99 10.75
C VAL A 330 9.36 -21.23 12.02
N PRO A 331 8.41 -21.72 12.82
CA PRO A 331 8.16 -21.18 14.15
C PRO A 331 9.46 -21.16 14.98
N ASP A 332 9.77 -20.01 15.57
CA ASP A 332 10.95 -19.82 16.39
C ASP A 332 10.76 -20.40 17.79
N SER A 333 11.33 -21.59 18.01
CA SER A 333 11.28 -22.25 19.32
C SER A 333 11.97 -21.48 20.45
N SER A 334 12.84 -20.51 20.14
CA SER A 334 13.58 -19.72 21.15
C SER A 334 12.72 -18.68 21.87
N VAL A 335 11.52 -18.41 21.34
CA VAL A 335 10.52 -17.51 21.94
C VAL A 335 9.30 -18.27 22.47
N ALA A 336 9.36 -19.60 22.52
CA ALA A 336 8.30 -20.42 23.10
C ALA A 336 7.97 -19.98 24.55
N PRO A 337 6.69 -20.01 24.97
CA PRO A 337 5.54 -20.57 24.27
C PRO A 337 4.88 -19.61 23.26
N TYR A 338 5.47 -18.45 22.98
CA TYR A 338 4.94 -17.55 21.95
C TYR A 338 5.19 -18.14 20.56
N SER A 339 4.13 -18.66 19.93
CA SER A 339 4.19 -19.20 18.56
C SER A 339 2.96 -18.78 17.77
N GLN A 340 3.08 -17.70 16.97
CA GLN A 340 2.02 -17.18 16.07
C GLN A 340 0.68 -16.85 16.76
N GLN A 341 0.65 -16.77 18.09
CA GLN A 341 -0.60 -16.66 18.85
C GLN A 341 -1.37 -15.36 18.56
N LEU A 342 -0.71 -14.30 18.10
CA LEU A 342 -1.37 -13.05 17.69
C LEU A 342 -2.07 -13.15 16.33
N ALA A 343 -1.68 -14.11 15.48
CA ALA A 343 -2.33 -14.42 14.21
C ALA A 343 -3.57 -15.33 14.39
N ASP A 344 -3.76 -15.92 15.59
CA ASP A 344 -4.81 -16.90 15.82
C ASP A 344 -6.22 -16.26 15.76
N PRO A 345 -7.20 -16.87 15.06
CA PRO A 345 -8.57 -16.35 15.03
C PRO A 345 -9.23 -16.35 16.42
N ASP A 346 -8.87 -17.27 17.32
CA ASP A 346 -9.42 -17.35 18.66
C ASP A 346 -8.88 -16.20 19.54
N PRO A 347 -9.74 -15.28 20.00
CA PRO A 347 -9.32 -14.19 20.88
C PRO A 347 -8.69 -14.68 22.20
N SER A 348 -9.05 -15.86 22.68
CA SER A 348 -8.48 -16.46 23.89
C SER A 348 -7.01 -16.83 23.69
N ILE A 349 -6.67 -17.35 22.51
CA ILE A 349 -5.29 -17.68 22.14
C ILE A 349 -4.47 -16.40 21.97
N ARG A 350 -5.03 -15.36 21.32
CA ARG A 350 -4.40 -14.04 21.24
C ARG A 350 -4.12 -13.43 22.62
N SER A 351 -5.07 -13.53 23.55
CA SER A 351 -4.90 -13.06 24.93
C SER A 351 -3.78 -13.80 25.66
N ALA A 352 -3.69 -15.12 25.50
CA ALA A 352 -2.57 -15.93 26.02
C ALA A 352 -1.24 -15.57 25.36
N GLY A 353 -1.25 -15.22 24.07
CA GLY A 353 -0.09 -14.71 23.34
C GLY A 353 0.46 -13.42 23.91
N LEU A 354 -0.41 -12.46 24.23
CA LEU A 354 -0.02 -11.22 24.91
C LEU A 354 0.64 -11.51 26.27
N GLY A 355 0.11 -12.47 27.04
CA GLY A 355 0.73 -12.91 28.30
C GLY A 355 2.09 -13.56 28.09
N SER A 356 2.25 -14.37 27.04
CA SER A 356 3.50 -15.05 26.69
C SER A 356 4.59 -14.05 26.27
N LEU A 357 4.23 -13.02 25.49
CA LEU A 357 5.13 -11.93 25.13
C LEU A 357 5.62 -11.15 26.35
N ASN A 358 4.72 -10.88 27.29
CA ASN A 358 5.07 -10.21 28.54
C ASN A 358 6.08 -11.01 29.38
N GLN A 359 5.85 -12.32 29.52
CA GLN A 359 6.77 -13.20 30.22
C GLN A 359 8.12 -13.32 29.50
N LEU A 360 8.09 -13.40 28.16
CA LEU A 360 9.30 -13.45 27.33
C LEU A 360 10.20 -12.23 27.56
N GLY A 361 9.64 -11.01 27.60
CA GLY A 361 10.41 -9.79 27.85
C GLY A 361 10.95 -9.69 29.28
N ASP A 362 10.31 -10.35 30.25
CA ASP A 362 10.84 -10.46 31.62
C ASP A 362 12.01 -11.43 31.70
N ASP A 363 11.87 -12.60 31.08
CA ASP A 363 12.87 -13.66 31.11
C ASP A 363 14.10 -13.34 30.24
N ARG A 364 13.89 -12.57 29.16
CA ARG A 364 14.91 -12.25 28.16
C ARG A 364 14.97 -10.75 27.88
N PRO A 365 15.70 -9.98 28.70
CA PRO A 365 15.80 -8.53 28.56
C PRO A 365 16.28 -8.06 27.18
N GLU A 366 17.10 -8.85 26.49
CA GLU A 366 17.59 -8.58 25.14
C GLU A 366 16.47 -8.60 24.07
N LEU A 367 15.31 -9.20 24.36
CA LEU A 367 14.17 -9.25 23.44
C LEU A 367 13.12 -8.17 23.71
N ARG A 368 13.26 -7.35 24.77
CA ARG A 368 12.23 -6.40 25.19
C ARG A 368 11.81 -5.44 24.08
N GLN A 369 12.76 -4.86 23.34
CA GLN A 369 12.42 -3.96 22.24
C GLN A 369 11.67 -4.68 21.11
N ARG A 370 12.02 -5.95 20.81
CA ARG A 370 11.28 -6.75 19.82
C ARG A 370 9.87 -7.10 20.30
N VAL A 371 9.71 -7.38 21.59
CA VAL A 371 8.39 -7.59 22.21
C VAL A 371 7.55 -6.32 22.14
N VAL A 372 8.12 -5.16 22.50
CA VAL A 372 7.46 -3.86 22.41
C VAL A 372 7.06 -3.56 20.96
N ALA A 373 7.98 -3.73 20.00
CA ALA A 373 7.69 -3.56 18.57
C ALA A 373 6.54 -4.48 18.12
N THR A 374 6.52 -5.74 18.56
CA THR A 374 5.44 -6.70 18.26
C THR A 374 4.08 -6.22 18.79
N LEU A 375 4.04 -5.70 20.02
CA LEU A 375 2.81 -5.13 20.60
C LEU A 375 2.36 -3.86 19.86
N CYS A 376 3.30 -3.00 19.47
CA CYS A 376 3.03 -1.82 18.67
C CYS A 376 2.49 -2.18 17.28
N SER A 377 3.10 -3.15 16.57
CA SER A 377 2.60 -3.64 15.27
C SER A 377 1.19 -4.23 15.40
N PHE A 378 0.91 -5.00 16.45
CA PHE A 378 -0.45 -5.47 16.75
C PHE A 378 -1.45 -4.32 16.98
N LEU A 379 -1.04 -3.27 17.69
CA LEU A 379 -1.87 -2.07 17.90
C LEU A 379 -2.01 -1.20 16.65
N ARG A 380 -1.16 -1.36 15.63
CA ARG A 380 -1.33 -0.67 14.35
C ARG A 380 -2.32 -1.36 13.40
N ILE A 381 -2.68 -2.62 13.68
CA ILE A 381 -3.74 -3.31 12.93
C ILE A 381 -5.04 -2.48 13.00
N PRO A 382 -5.66 -2.13 11.85
CA PRO A 382 -6.87 -1.31 11.77
C PRO A 382 -8.03 -1.89 12.57
N VAL A 383 -8.87 -1.01 13.11
CA VAL A 383 -10.13 -1.40 13.75
C VAL A 383 -11.22 -1.46 12.68
N PRO A 384 -11.80 -2.64 12.35
CA PRO A 384 -12.66 -2.81 11.19
C PRO A 384 -14.12 -2.36 11.43
N PHE A 385 -14.34 -1.46 12.39
CA PHE A 385 -15.67 -0.95 12.71
C PHE A 385 -15.57 0.46 13.31
N ASP A 386 -16.66 1.20 13.17
CA ASP A 386 -16.81 2.53 13.75
C ASP A 386 -16.91 2.45 15.28
N LEU A 387 -15.95 3.09 15.98
CA LEU A 387 -15.87 3.16 17.43
C LEU A 387 -16.96 4.02 18.06
N HIS A 388 -17.54 4.94 17.29
CA HIS A 388 -18.56 5.90 17.69
C HIS A 388 -19.99 5.38 17.48
N ALA A 389 -20.15 4.27 16.75
CA ALA A 389 -21.44 3.64 16.54
C ALA A 389 -22.09 3.13 17.85
N GLN A 390 -23.42 3.25 17.93
CA GLN A 390 -24.18 2.75 19.09
C GLN A 390 -24.36 1.24 19.04
N GLY A 391 -24.06 0.58 20.16
CA GLY A 391 -24.28 -0.86 20.32
C GLY A 391 -23.17 -1.70 19.68
N ARG A 392 -22.21 -2.16 20.50
CA ARG A 392 -21.11 -3.02 20.05
C ARG A 392 -21.48 -4.49 20.13
N THR A 393 -21.05 -5.27 19.16
CA THR A 393 -21.19 -6.74 19.22
C THR A 393 -20.25 -7.35 20.27
N ALA A 394 -20.44 -8.63 20.58
CA ALA A 394 -19.56 -9.36 21.49
C ALA A 394 -18.14 -9.49 20.91
N GLU A 395 -18.03 -9.70 19.60
CA GLU A 395 -16.77 -9.81 18.86
C GLU A 395 -16.01 -8.48 18.87
N GLN A 396 -16.68 -7.37 18.56
CA GLN A 396 -16.12 -6.02 18.64
C GLN A 396 -15.62 -5.70 20.05
N THR A 397 -16.44 -6.01 21.06
CA THR A 397 -16.06 -5.83 22.47
C THR A 397 -14.83 -6.67 22.84
N THR A 398 -14.74 -7.89 22.31
CA THR A 398 -13.61 -8.79 22.57
C THR A 398 -12.33 -8.27 21.91
N LEU A 399 -12.40 -7.76 20.68
CA LEU A 399 -11.26 -7.12 20.02
C LEU A 399 -10.74 -5.93 20.83
N LEU A 400 -11.63 -5.04 21.29
CA LEU A 400 -11.23 -3.89 22.10
C LEU A 400 -10.56 -4.31 23.42
N ARG A 401 -11.06 -5.36 24.08
CA ARG A 401 -10.42 -5.89 25.30
C ARG A 401 -9.00 -6.40 25.05
N LEU A 402 -8.76 -7.06 23.90
CA LEU A 402 -7.42 -7.52 23.51
C LEU A 402 -6.48 -6.35 23.29
N ARG A 403 -6.92 -5.32 22.57
CA ARG A 403 -6.13 -4.11 22.33
C ARG A 403 -5.81 -3.37 23.62
N GLN A 404 -6.80 -3.22 24.51
CA GLN A 404 -6.61 -2.67 25.86
C GLN A 404 -5.70 -3.53 26.74
N GLN A 405 -5.68 -4.86 26.55
CA GLN A 405 -4.71 -5.73 27.24
C GLN A 405 -3.28 -5.42 26.75
N ALA A 406 -3.06 -5.33 25.43
CA ALA A 406 -1.75 -4.96 24.88
C ALA A 406 -1.29 -3.57 25.36
N GLN A 407 -2.18 -2.57 25.34
CA GLN A 407 -1.91 -1.22 25.88
C GLN A 407 -1.52 -1.26 27.36
N ARG A 408 -2.25 -2.03 28.20
CA ARG A 408 -1.94 -2.16 29.63
C ARG A 408 -0.59 -2.83 29.87
N LEU A 409 -0.26 -3.87 29.11
CA LEU A 409 1.05 -4.53 29.21
C LEU A 409 2.19 -3.55 28.89
N LEU A 410 2.06 -2.75 27.82
CA LEU A 410 3.02 -1.68 27.52
C LEU A 410 3.13 -0.70 28.71
N ALA A 411 2.00 -0.17 29.18
CA ALA A 411 1.99 0.80 30.29
C ALA A 411 2.62 0.23 31.58
N GLU A 412 2.31 -1.00 31.95
CA GLU A 412 2.86 -1.68 33.13
C GLU A 412 4.39 -1.82 33.06
N ARG A 413 4.95 -2.07 31.86
CA ARG A 413 6.39 -2.23 31.67
C ARG A 413 7.16 -0.92 31.54
N LEU A 414 6.50 0.14 31.12
CA LEU A 414 7.13 1.47 30.99
C LEU A 414 7.09 2.25 32.32
N ARG A 415 6.15 1.96 33.21
CA ARG A 415 6.05 2.64 34.52
C ARG A 415 7.26 2.32 35.41
N PRO A 416 7.80 3.34 36.13
CA PRO A 416 8.86 3.14 37.10
C PRO A 416 8.47 2.14 38.18
N GLY A 417 9.32 1.15 38.39
CA GLY A 417 9.11 0.13 39.40
C GLY A 417 9.94 -1.12 39.18
N PRO A 418 9.80 -2.12 40.07
CA PRO A 418 10.40 -3.43 39.87
C PRO A 418 9.90 -4.05 38.56
N GLY A 419 10.82 -4.43 37.67
CA GLY A 419 10.48 -5.04 36.38
C GLY A 419 10.23 -4.04 35.23
N GLN A 420 10.52 -2.75 35.42
CA GLN A 420 10.48 -1.74 34.33
C GLN A 420 11.41 -2.13 33.18
N TRP A 421 10.93 -1.94 31.96
CA TRP A 421 11.69 -2.03 30.72
C TRP A 421 12.09 -0.61 30.30
N LYS A 422 13.33 -0.23 30.60
CA LYS A 422 13.87 1.11 30.34
C LYS A 422 14.20 1.31 28.87
N ASP A 423 14.19 2.57 28.44
CA ASP A 423 14.70 3.02 27.14
C ASP A 423 14.01 2.33 25.95
N MET A 424 12.73 1.97 26.11
CA MET A 424 11.94 1.32 25.08
C MET A 424 11.33 2.33 24.12
N ASN A 425 11.37 2.02 22.82
CA ASN A 425 10.79 2.82 21.75
C ASN A 425 9.41 2.29 21.36
N LEU A 426 8.44 3.19 21.20
CA LEU A 426 7.07 2.89 20.80
C LEU A 426 6.82 3.39 19.37
N TRP A 427 6.45 2.48 18.47
CA TRP A 427 6.11 2.79 17.08
C TRP A 427 4.61 2.65 16.86
N LEU A 428 3.85 3.65 17.29
CA LEU A 428 2.39 3.67 17.29
C LEU A 428 1.82 4.61 16.22
N CYS A 429 2.58 4.92 15.17
CA CYS A 429 2.11 5.73 14.05
C CYS A 429 0.82 5.15 13.43
N GLY A 430 -0.18 6.01 13.25
CA GLY A 430 -1.52 5.67 12.78
C GLY A 430 -2.27 4.62 13.61
N ALA A 431 -1.84 4.29 14.82
CA ALA A 431 -2.53 3.30 15.65
C ALA A 431 -3.86 3.83 16.20
N THR A 432 -4.91 3.00 16.25
CA THR A 432 -6.15 3.32 16.96
C THR A 432 -6.09 2.78 18.40
N LEU A 433 -5.98 3.69 19.37
CA LEU A 433 -5.79 3.41 20.80
C LEU A 433 -7.07 3.75 21.56
N VAL A 434 -7.50 2.87 22.48
CA VAL A 434 -8.81 3.03 23.16
C VAL A 434 -8.63 2.96 24.67
N GLU A 435 -9.11 3.98 25.39
CA GLU A 435 -8.93 4.14 26.85
C GLU A 435 -7.44 4.02 27.25
N LEU A 436 -6.57 4.77 26.57
CA LEU A 436 -5.12 4.66 26.77
C LEU A 436 -4.71 5.32 28.09
N ASP A 437 -4.00 4.57 28.92
CA ASP A 437 -3.41 5.09 30.15
C ASP A 437 -1.91 4.85 30.18
N PHE A 438 -1.16 5.87 29.75
CA PHE A 438 0.29 5.97 29.86
C PHE A 438 0.73 6.92 30.98
N SER A 439 -0.14 7.18 31.96
CA SER A 439 0.22 7.96 33.14
C SER A 439 1.46 7.37 33.83
N GLY A 440 2.42 8.25 34.12
CA GLY A 440 3.69 7.89 34.75
C GLY A 440 4.59 6.95 33.95
N CYS A 441 4.34 6.67 32.67
CA CYS A 441 5.21 5.83 31.85
C CYS A 441 6.50 6.56 31.48
N GLU A 442 7.62 5.83 31.44
CA GLU A 442 8.90 6.32 30.95
C GLU A 442 9.39 5.48 29.76
N GLY A 443 10.06 6.11 28.79
CA GLY A 443 10.60 5.41 27.61
C GLY A 443 11.56 6.27 26.80
N GLY A 444 12.08 5.69 25.72
CA GLY A 444 12.95 6.40 24.77
C GLY A 444 12.11 7.26 23.84
N TYR A 445 11.97 6.82 22.59
CA TYR A 445 11.18 7.48 21.57
C TYR A 445 9.74 6.95 21.50
N ALA A 446 8.74 7.84 21.46
CA ALA A 446 7.34 7.46 21.29
C ALA A 446 6.73 8.15 20.07
N GLU A 447 6.42 7.37 19.05
CA GLU A 447 5.85 7.82 17.79
C GLU A 447 4.32 7.62 17.79
N PHE A 448 3.57 8.72 17.80
CA PHE A 448 2.10 8.79 17.79
C PHE A 448 1.54 9.56 16.59
N THR A 449 2.37 9.90 15.61
CA THR A 449 1.98 10.56 14.37
C THR A 449 0.83 9.79 13.70
N GLY A 450 -0.32 10.46 13.51
CA GLY A 450 -1.58 9.91 13.00
C GLY A 450 -2.35 8.99 13.93
N ALA A 451 -1.85 8.74 15.14
CA ALA A 451 -2.54 7.89 16.08
C ALA A 451 -3.88 8.50 16.48
N GLN A 452 -4.90 7.65 16.58
CA GLN A 452 -6.25 8.03 17.01
C GLN A 452 -6.46 7.54 18.43
N PHE A 453 -6.81 8.45 19.34
CA PHE A 453 -7.03 8.15 20.74
C PHE A 453 -8.52 8.27 21.06
N HIS A 454 -9.20 7.16 21.35
CA HIS A 454 -10.63 7.17 21.67
C HIS A 454 -10.89 6.91 23.15
N GLY A 455 -11.84 7.65 23.71
CA GLY A 455 -12.18 7.57 25.14
C GLY A 455 -11.18 8.33 26.01
N THR A 456 -11.04 7.92 27.26
CA THR A 456 -10.15 8.62 28.20
C THR A 456 -8.69 8.33 27.87
N THR A 457 -7.91 9.37 27.62
CA THR A 457 -6.48 9.25 27.33
C THR A 457 -5.65 9.96 28.38
N ARG A 458 -4.62 9.28 28.90
CA ARG A 458 -3.81 9.79 30.02
C ARG A 458 -2.32 9.71 29.72
N PHE A 459 -1.67 10.85 29.79
CA PHE A 459 -0.21 11.04 29.75
C PHE A 459 0.29 11.77 31.00
N ASP A 460 -0.52 11.85 32.07
CA ASP A 460 -0.12 12.58 33.26
C ASP A 460 1.13 11.98 33.93
N GLY A 461 2.19 12.80 34.02
CA GLY A 461 3.47 12.41 34.59
C GLY A 461 4.32 11.46 33.72
N SER A 462 3.95 11.21 32.46
CA SER A 462 4.79 10.44 31.54
C SER A 462 6.06 11.21 31.13
N ARG A 463 7.12 10.48 30.81
CA ARG A 463 8.43 11.03 30.39
C ARG A 463 9.05 10.17 29.30
N PHE A 464 8.98 10.65 28.07
CA PHE A 464 9.70 10.03 26.96
C PHE A 464 10.87 10.95 26.58
N ASP A 465 12.02 10.37 26.20
CA ASP A 465 13.16 11.14 25.71
C ASP A 465 12.77 12.01 24.51
N ARG A 466 11.88 11.47 23.65
CA ARG A 466 11.21 12.20 22.58
C ARG A 466 9.83 11.60 22.31
N ALA A 467 8.86 12.44 21.97
CA ALA A 467 7.54 12.01 21.50
C ALA A 467 7.15 12.81 20.25
N ALA A 468 6.71 12.10 19.20
CA ALA A 468 6.20 12.69 17.97
C ALA A 468 4.69 12.45 17.89
N PHE A 469 3.94 13.46 17.45
CA PHE A 469 2.47 13.41 17.30
C PHE A 469 2.01 13.93 15.93
N THR A 470 2.95 14.39 15.11
CA THR A 470 2.75 15.01 13.80
C THR A 470 3.99 14.70 12.96
N LEU A 471 3.84 14.59 11.63
CA LEU A 471 4.99 14.47 10.72
C LEU A 471 5.68 15.83 10.61
N ASP A 472 4.92 16.82 10.14
CA ASP A 472 5.40 18.14 9.76
C ASP A 472 4.19 19.02 9.36
N GLY A 473 4.35 20.35 9.37
CA GLY A 473 3.50 21.25 8.55
C GLY A 473 1.98 21.23 8.72
N SER A 474 1.42 20.57 9.75
CA SER A 474 -0.02 20.30 10.02
C SER A 474 -0.59 18.97 9.53
N SER A 475 0.26 18.04 9.11
CA SER A 475 -0.16 16.72 8.65
C SER A 475 0.39 15.62 9.54
N GLY A 476 -0.11 14.40 9.34
CA GLY A 476 0.33 13.32 10.19
C GLY A 476 -0.30 13.40 11.60
N ARG A 477 -1.45 14.04 11.80
CA ARG A 477 -1.84 14.51 13.13
C ARG A 477 -2.45 13.42 13.99
N ALA A 478 -1.95 13.31 15.22
CA ALA A 478 -2.66 12.60 16.27
C ALA A 478 -4.03 13.25 16.56
N THR A 479 -5.05 12.43 16.76
CA THR A 479 -6.42 12.88 17.04
C THR A 479 -6.95 12.32 18.36
N PHE A 480 -7.60 13.14 19.17
CA PHE A 480 -8.10 12.79 20.50
C PHE A 480 -9.62 12.89 20.60
N HIS A 481 -10.27 11.73 20.65
CA HIS A 481 -11.71 11.50 20.66
C HIS A 481 -12.24 11.17 22.06
N GLY A 482 -12.02 12.09 22.99
CA GLY A 482 -12.44 11.95 24.38
C GLY A 482 -11.66 12.86 25.32
N ASP A 483 -11.83 12.64 26.63
CA ASP A 483 -11.11 13.41 27.64
C ASP A 483 -9.64 13.03 27.66
N VAL A 484 -8.76 14.04 27.60
CA VAL A 484 -7.31 13.84 27.63
C VAL A 484 -6.68 14.57 28.81
N LEU A 485 -5.76 13.89 29.49
CA LEU A 485 -5.01 14.42 30.62
C LEU A 485 -3.51 14.43 30.31
N PHE A 486 -2.93 15.63 30.26
CA PHE A 486 -1.49 15.83 30.16
C PHE A 486 -0.91 16.33 31.50
N GLY A 487 0.30 15.87 31.82
CA GLY A 487 1.07 16.35 32.98
C GLY A 487 1.91 17.60 32.68
N ALA A 488 1.82 18.12 31.46
CA ALA A 488 2.52 19.29 30.97
C ALA A 488 1.62 20.01 29.94
N GLU A 489 2.15 21.01 29.24
CA GLU A 489 1.46 21.56 28.07
C GLU A 489 1.20 20.45 27.03
N PRO A 490 -0.01 20.38 26.45
CA PRO A 490 -0.31 19.45 25.37
C PRO A 490 0.63 19.67 24.17
N PRO A 491 0.90 18.63 23.36
CA PRO A 491 1.70 18.78 22.15
C PRO A 491 1.01 19.72 21.15
N ASP A 492 1.81 20.51 20.42
CA ASP A 492 1.33 21.35 19.33
C ASP A 492 0.93 20.51 18.11
N GLY A 493 0.08 21.06 17.24
CA GLY A 493 -0.25 20.45 15.93
C GLY A 493 -1.21 19.25 15.95
N VAL A 494 -1.70 18.83 17.12
CA VAL A 494 -2.67 17.73 17.25
C VAL A 494 -4.13 18.21 17.27
N VAL A 495 -5.08 17.30 17.06
CA VAL A 495 -6.52 17.62 17.04
C VAL A 495 -7.23 17.06 18.29
N PHE A 496 -8.00 17.90 18.99
CA PHE A 496 -8.81 17.52 20.14
C PHE A 496 -10.32 17.63 19.84
N HIS A 497 -11.04 16.53 20.00
CA HIS A 497 -12.51 16.46 19.90
C HIS A 497 -13.20 16.36 21.28
N GLY A 498 -12.43 16.35 22.37
CA GLY A 498 -12.92 16.28 23.75
C GLY A 498 -12.28 17.31 24.69
N THR A 499 -12.41 17.11 26.01
CA THR A 499 -11.85 18.06 26.98
C THR A 499 -10.38 17.80 27.24
N VAL A 500 -9.58 18.88 27.31
CA VAL A 500 -8.16 18.82 27.63
C VAL A 500 -7.95 19.33 29.04
N THR A 501 -7.37 18.49 29.91
CA THR A 501 -6.94 18.90 31.24
C THR A 501 -5.41 18.81 31.32
N SER A 502 -4.73 19.94 31.43
CA SER A 502 -3.32 19.99 31.80
C SER A 502 -3.20 20.28 33.30
N ARG A 503 -2.39 19.48 34.01
CA ARG A 503 -1.98 19.80 35.40
C ARG A 503 -0.53 20.28 35.34
N ALA A 504 -0.32 21.55 35.69
CA ALA A 504 1.00 22.17 35.83
C ALA A 504 1.79 21.58 37.00
#